data_AF-A0A1D2RU21-F1
#
_entry.id   AF-A0A1D2RU21-F1
#
_cell.length_a   1.000
_cell.length_b   1.000
_cell.length_c   1.000
_cell.angle_alpha   90.00
_cell.angle_beta   90.00
_cell.angle_gamma   90.00
#
_symmetry.space_group_name_H-M   'P 1'
#
loop_
_entity.id
_entity.type
_entity.pdbx_description
1 polymer ?
#
loop_
_entity_poly.entity_id
_entity_poly.type
_entity_poly.pdbx_seq_one_letter_code
_entity_poly.pdbx_strand_id
1 'polypeptide(L)'
;MLRGPEIALELPVFNQGQAKLAKAQARLAEAMARMQQAELAAENGVLTGAEAVAAMREVVDTHRLALVPQREAIVARQQERQNFMLIGVFELIQAKVAEYDAYQSYLEAVRDYWLARVELARVVGHRLPSDAGIAARTPSLDDILGPAEAPAMDHSQHGGMDHSKHQGMDHSKHQGMDHSKHQGMDHSGHDMSPKAEEKPAPKAEETEDEHDHHHHHGATP
;
A
#
# COMPACT_ATOMS: atom_id res chain seq x y z
N MET A 1 -18.72 -89.34 17.42
CA MET A 1 -19.65 -88.70 16.47
C MET A 1 -18.96 -87.47 15.90
N LEU A 2 -18.47 -87.53 14.66
CA LEU A 2 -17.86 -86.36 14.01
C LEU A 2 -18.98 -85.56 13.34
N ARG A 3 -19.20 -84.32 13.77
CA ARG A 3 -20.04 -83.35 13.04
C ARG A 3 -19.28 -82.95 11.78
N GLY A 4 -19.96 -83.08 10.63
CA GLY A 4 -19.46 -82.56 9.36
C GLY A 4 -19.55 -81.03 9.31
N PRO A 5 -18.86 -80.38 8.35
CA PRO A 5 -18.90 -78.93 8.20
C PRO A 5 -20.30 -78.45 7.78
N GLU A 6 -20.81 -77.42 8.45
CA GLU A 6 -22.10 -76.76 8.18
C GLU A 6 -21.83 -75.32 7.71
N ILE A 7 -22.49 -74.89 6.63
CA ILE A 7 -22.42 -73.52 6.10
C ILE A 7 -23.83 -72.93 6.18
N ALA A 8 -23.97 -71.82 6.89
CA ALA A 8 -25.19 -71.03 6.94
C ALA A 8 -25.01 -69.75 6.12
N LEU A 9 -25.93 -69.49 5.19
CA LEU A 9 -25.98 -68.26 4.39
C LEU A 9 -27.31 -67.57 4.65
N GLU A 10 -27.27 -66.34 5.17
CA GLU A 10 -28.46 -65.51 5.34
C GLU A 10 -28.69 -64.68 4.08
N LEU A 11 -29.83 -64.89 3.41
CA LEU A 11 -30.23 -64.13 2.22
C LEU A 11 -31.39 -63.19 2.56
N PRO A 12 -31.16 -61.87 2.69
CA PRO A 12 -32.22 -60.93 3.04
C PRO A 12 -33.19 -60.73 1.88
N VAL A 13 -34.47 -61.08 2.05
CA VAL A 13 -35.48 -60.98 0.98
C VAL A 13 -36.02 -59.56 0.82
N PHE A 14 -36.12 -58.78 1.92
CA PHE A 14 -36.77 -57.46 1.92
C PHE A 14 -35.81 -56.25 2.06
N ASN A 15 -34.66 -56.41 2.73
CA ASN A 15 -33.73 -55.31 3.00
C ASN A 15 -32.34 -55.61 2.43
N GLN A 16 -32.25 -55.67 1.11
CA GLN A 16 -31.04 -56.00 0.33
C GLN A 16 -29.98 -54.88 0.31
N GLY A 17 -30.07 -53.90 1.23
CA GLY A 17 -29.08 -52.83 1.36
C GLY A 17 -29.34 -51.57 0.52
N GLN A 18 -30.51 -51.43 -0.11
CA GLN A 18 -30.85 -50.29 -0.97
C GLN A 18 -30.64 -48.93 -0.29
N ALA A 19 -31.00 -48.80 1.00
CA ALA A 19 -30.77 -47.57 1.77
C ALA A 19 -29.27 -47.27 2.00
N LYS A 20 -28.45 -48.30 2.25
CA LYS A 20 -26.99 -48.16 2.40
C LYS A 20 -26.36 -47.76 1.07
N LEU A 21 -26.82 -48.36 -0.03
CA LEU A 21 -26.38 -48.03 -1.39
C LEU A 21 -26.75 -46.59 -1.76
N ALA A 22 -28.00 -46.18 -1.56
CA ALA A 22 -28.47 -44.82 -1.83
C ALA A 22 -27.67 -43.78 -1.01
N LYS A 23 -27.39 -44.07 0.27
CA LYS A 23 -26.54 -43.21 1.11
C LYS A 23 -25.10 -43.12 0.59
N ALA A 24 -24.53 -44.23 0.13
CA ALA A 24 -23.19 -44.26 -0.47
C ALA A 24 -23.15 -43.46 -1.78
N GLN A 25 -24.16 -43.60 -2.63
CA GLN A 25 -24.32 -42.85 -3.87
C GLN A 25 -24.48 -41.35 -3.61
N ALA A 26 -25.30 -40.96 -2.63
CA ALA A 26 -25.47 -39.56 -2.24
C ALA A 26 -24.15 -38.94 -1.74
N ARG A 27 -23.39 -39.67 -0.91
CA ARG A 27 -22.06 -39.22 -0.45
C ARG A 27 -21.07 -39.06 -1.59
N LEU A 28 -21.11 -39.96 -2.58
CA LEU A 28 -20.27 -39.87 -3.77
C LEU A 28 -20.66 -38.67 -4.63
N ALA A 29 -21.95 -38.44 -4.87
CA ALA A 29 -22.45 -37.28 -5.60
C ALA A 29 -22.07 -35.96 -4.89
N GLU A 30 -22.18 -35.91 -3.57
CA GLU A 30 -21.76 -34.76 -2.76
C GLU A 30 -20.25 -34.51 -2.86
N ALA A 31 -19.42 -35.56 -2.77
CA ALA A 31 -17.97 -35.44 -2.92
C ALA A 31 -17.57 -34.94 -4.32
N MET A 32 -18.24 -35.42 -5.37
CA MET A 32 -18.02 -34.97 -6.75
C MET A 32 -18.42 -33.50 -6.93
N ALA A 33 -19.56 -33.08 -6.39
CA ALA A 33 -20.01 -31.69 -6.45
C ALA A 33 -19.01 -30.75 -5.74
N ARG A 34 -18.49 -31.15 -4.56
CA ARG A 34 -17.46 -30.37 -3.85
C ARG A 34 -16.16 -30.27 -4.64
N MET A 35 -15.76 -31.33 -5.34
CA MET A 35 -14.59 -31.31 -6.23
C MET A 35 -14.77 -30.32 -7.36
N GLN A 36 -15.90 -30.38 -8.08
CA GLN A 36 -16.22 -29.46 -9.18
C GLN A 36 -16.30 -28.00 -8.69
N GLN A 37 -16.89 -27.77 -7.52
CA GLN A 37 -16.93 -26.44 -6.91
C GLN A 37 -15.52 -25.92 -6.59
N ALA A 38 -14.63 -26.76 -6.05
CA ALA A 38 -13.26 -26.37 -5.73
C ALA A 38 -12.44 -26.07 -7.00
N GLU A 39 -12.63 -26.85 -8.06
CA GLU A 39 -12.02 -26.62 -9.38
C GLU A 39 -12.42 -25.27 -9.97
N LEU A 40 -13.74 -25.02 -10.07
CA LEU A 40 -14.26 -23.73 -10.56
C LEU A 40 -13.81 -22.55 -9.69
N ALA A 41 -13.75 -22.73 -8.36
CA ALA A 41 -13.28 -21.68 -7.46
C ALA A 41 -11.78 -21.37 -7.68
N ALA A 42 -10.95 -22.40 -7.91
CA ALA A 42 -9.54 -22.22 -8.19
C ALA A 42 -9.33 -21.51 -9.54
N GLU A 43 -10.02 -21.94 -10.60
CA GLU A 43 -9.92 -21.33 -11.92
C GLU A 43 -10.31 -19.85 -11.91
N ASN A 44 -11.49 -19.54 -11.35
CA ASN A 44 -11.94 -18.15 -11.23
C ASN A 44 -11.01 -17.33 -10.34
N GLY A 45 -10.53 -17.90 -9.23
CA GLY A 45 -9.59 -17.23 -8.34
C GLY A 45 -8.29 -16.83 -9.05
N VAL A 46 -7.73 -17.70 -9.90
CA VAL A 46 -6.53 -17.39 -10.69
C VAL A 46 -6.80 -16.28 -11.69
N LEU A 47 -7.92 -16.35 -12.41
CA LEU A 47 -8.30 -15.32 -13.38
C LEU A 47 -8.46 -13.95 -12.71
N THR A 48 -9.31 -13.85 -11.69
CA THR A 48 -9.57 -12.61 -10.96
C THR A 48 -8.31 -12.09 -10.28
N GLY A 49 -7.47 -12.97 -9.71
CA GLY A 49 -6.20 -12.58 -9.11
C GLY A 49 -5.22 -12.00 -10.13
N ALA A 50 -5.14 -12.57 -11.33
CA ALA A 50 -4.29 -12.07 -12.40
C ALA A 50 -4.75 -10.68 -12.90
N GLU A 51 -6.06 -10.49 -13.06
CA GLU A 51 -6.65 -9.20 -13.41
C GLU A 51 -6.39 -8.14 -12.32
N ALA A 52 -6.55 -8.50 -11.05
CA ALA A 52 -6.27 -7.60 -9.92
C ALA A 52 -4.80 -7.14 -9.91
N VAL A 53 -3.85 -8.06 -10.13
CA VAL A 53 -2.42 -7.71 -10.23
C VAL A 53 -2.15 -6.78 -11.41
N ALA A 54 -2.78 -7.02 -12.57
CA ALA A 54 -2.63 -6.17 -13.75
C ALA A 54 -3.18 -4.76 -13.50
N ALA A 55 -4.38 -4.66 -12.90
CA ALA A 55 -5.00 -3.38 -12.55
C ALA A 55 -4.15 -2.59 -11.55
N MET A 56 -3.67 -3.22 -10.47
CA MET A 56 -2.82 -2.54 -9.50
C MET A 56 -1.49 -2.08 -10.10
N ARG A 57 -0.93 -2.84 -11.06
CA ARG A 57 0.26 -2.41 -11.79
C ARG A 57 0.01 -1.13 -12.58
N GLU A 58 -1.13 -1.02 -13.26
CA GLU A 58 -1.49 0.19 -14.01
C GLU A 58 -1.63 1.42 -13.08
N VAL A 59 -2.21 1.23 -11.89
CA VAL A 59 -2.31 2.29 -10.87
C VAL A 59 -0.91 2.74 -10.43
N VAL A 60 0.00 1.80 -10.17
CA VAL A 60 1.41 2.11 -9.82
C VAL A 60 2.10 2.87 -10.94
N ASP A 61 1.95 2.43 -12.19
CA ASP A 61 2.57 3.06 -13.35
C ASP A 61 2.01 4.49 -13.55
N THR A 62 0.71 4.70 -13.35
CA THR A 62 0.08 6.04 -13.42
C THR A 62 0.67 6.99 -12.37
N HIS A 63 0.84 6.51 -11.14
CA HIS A 63 1.45 7.31 -10.08
C HIS A 63 2.89 7.68 -10.39
N ARG A 64 3.69 6.69 -10.81
CA ARG A 64 5.12 6.83 -11.07
C ARG A 64 5.41 7.69 -12.30
N LEU A 65 4.65 7.51 -13.38
CA LEU A 65 4.95 8.10 -14.68
C LEU A 65 4.23 9.43 -14.91
N ALA A 66 3.09 9.67 -14.24
CA ALA A 66 2.30 10.86 -14.46
C ALA A 66 2.15 11.72 -13.19
N LEU A 67 1.57 11.18 -12.11
CA LEU A 67 1.16 11.99 -10.97
C LEU A 67 2.34 12.62 -10.22
N VAL A 68 3.31 11.80 -9.82
CA VAL A 68 4.48 12.27 -9.05
C VAL A 68 5.29 13.31 -9.83
N PRO A 69 5.74 13.03 -11.08
CA PRO A 69 6.47 14.03 -11.87
C PRO A 69 5.67 15.32 -12.11
N GLN A 70 4.35 15.22 -12.29
CA GLN A 70 3.49 16.39 -12.45
C GLN A 70 3.50 17.26 -11.18
N ARG A 71 3.42 16.66 -9.99
CA ARG A 71 3.44 17.39 -8.72
C ARG A 71 4.79 18.04 -8.47
N GLU A 72 5.89 17.32 -8.70
CA GLU A 72 7.25 17.86 -8.63
C GLU A 72 7.40 19.09 -9.55
N ALA A 73 6.91 19.01 -10.79
CA ALA A 73 6.96 20.12 -11.73
C ALA A 73 6.12 21.33 -11.28
N ILE A 74 4.97 21.11 -10.64
CA ILE A 74 4.16 22.19 -10.06
C ILE A 74 4.94 22.87 -8.94
N VAL A 75 5.51 22.10 -8.02
CA VAL A 75 6.29 22.65 -6.90
C VAL A 75 7.49 23.45 -7.40
N ALA A 76 8.22 22.94 -8.39
CA ALA A 76 9.34 23.67 -8.99
C ALA A 76 8.91 25.03 -9.55
N ARG A 77 7.79 25.10 -10.30
CA ARG A 77 7.25 26.37 -10.80
C ARG A 77 6.76 27.30 -9.69
N GLN A 78 6.16 26.76 -8.63
CA GLN A 78 5.74 27.58 -7.49
C GLN A 78 6.96 28.16 -6.75
N GLN A 79 8.05 27.41 -6.62
CA GLN A 79 9.30 27.92 -6.07
C GLN A 79 9.84 29.08 -6.89
N GLU A 80 9.86 28.98 -8.22
CA GLU A 80 10.27 30.08 -9.10
C GLU A 80 9.41 31.32 -8.88
N ARG A 81 8.08 31.17 -8.86
CA ARG A 81 7.15 32.28 -8.62
C ARG A 81 7.35 32.92 -7.25
N GLN A 82 7.62 32.12 -6.22
CA GLN A 82 7.93 32.61 -4.88
C GLN A 82 9.25 33.38 -4.85
N ASN A 83 10.29 32.91 -5.56
CA ASN A 83 11.56 33.62 -5.68
C ASN A 83 11.41 35.01 -6.31
N PHE A 84 10.45 35.18 -7.24
CA PHE A 84 10.09 36.47 -7.84
C PHE A 84 8.99 37.23 -7.07
N MET A 85 8.67 36.81 -5.84
CA MET A 85 7.64 37.43 -4.97
C MET A 85 6.23 37.49 -5.61
N LEU A 86 5.92 36.61 -6.56
CA LEU A 86 4.62 36.55 -7.24
C LEU A 86 3.57 35.77 -6.44
N ILE A 87 4.01 34.95 -5.49
CA ILE A 87 3.17 34.18 -4.57
C ILE A 87 3.73 34.25 -3.14
N GLY A 88 2.87 34.00 -2.16
CA GLY A 88 3.28 33.87 -0.76
C GLY A 88 3.91 32.50 -0.43
N VAL A 89 4.66 32.43 0.67
CA VAL A 89 5.29 31.17 1.16
C VAL A 89 4.27 30.07 1.49
N PHE A 90 3.07 30.44 1.94
CA PHE A 90 2.02 29.48 2.26
C PHE A 90 1.51 28.71 1.04
N GLU A 91 1.49 29.34 -0.14
CA GLU A 91 1.11 28.67 -1.39
C GLU A 91 2.15 27.62 -1.80
N LEU A 92 3.44 27.94 -1.62
CA LEU A 92 4.52 26.97 -1.85
C LEU A 92 4.43 25.78 -0.89
N ILE A 93 4.15 26.04 0.39
CA ILE A 93 3.97 24.96 1.39
C ILE A 93 2.78 24.07 1.01
N GLN A 94 1.66 24.64 0.56
CA GLN A 94 0.52 23.85 0.08
C GLN A 94 0.89 22.98 -1.13
N ALA A 95 1.67 23.52 -2.07
CA ALA A 95 2.16 22.74 -3.21
C ALA A 95 3.07 21.58 -2.75
N LYS A 96 3.92 21.81 -1.74
CA LYS A 96 4.76 20.78 -1.12
C LYS A 96 3.94 19.69 -0.43
N VAL A 97 2.90 20.05 0.32
CA VAL A 97 1.98 19.06 0.93
C VAL A 97 1.38 18.17 -0.15
N ALA A 98 0.86 18.75 -1.24
CA ALA A 98 0.29 17.99 -2.35
C ALA A 98 1.30 17.08 -3.09
N GLU A 99 2.59 17.44 -3.11
CA GLU A 99 3.68 16.60 -3.62
C GLU A 99 3.90 15.38 -2.70
N TYR A 100 3.95 15.59 -1.38
CA TYR A 100 4.04 14.48 -0.42
C TYR A 100 2.82 13.56 -0.45
N ASP A 101 1.61 14.10 -0.59
CA ASP A 101 0.39 13.30 -0.73
C ASP A 101 0.47 12.38 -1.96
N ALA A 102 1.02 12.86 -3.08
CA ALA A 102 1.22 12.04 -4.27
C ALA A 102 2.29 10.94 -4.08
N TYR A 103 3.35 11.21 -3.32
CA TYR A 103 4.30 10.17 -2.94
C TYR A 103 3.68 9.13 -2.01
N GLN A 104 2.87 9.55 -1.03
CA GLN A 104 2.15 8.63 -0.15
C GLN A 104 1.21 7.73 -0.97
N SER A 105 0.39 8.31 -1.86
CA SER A 105 -0.53 7.52 -2.69
C SER A 105 0.21 6.57 -3.64
N TYR A 106 1.39 6.96 -4.15
CA TYR A 106 2.26 6.05 -4.88
C TYR A 106 2.73 4.86 -4.04
N LEU A 107 3.18 5.11 -2.80
CA LEU A 107 3.62 4.05 -1.89
C LEU A 107 2.47 3.09 -1.53
N GLU A 108 1.27 3.62 -1.32
CA GLU A 108 0.05 2.83 -1.12
C GLU A 108 -0.27 1.97 -2.34
N ALA A 109 -0.21 2.53 -3.55
CA ALA A 109 -0.41 1.77 -4.78
C ALA A 109 0.61 0.63 -4.93
N VAL A 110 1.88 0.88 -4.58
CA VAL A 110 2.93 -0.15 -4.61
C VAL A 110 2.65 -1.24 -3.59
N ARG A 111 2.25 -0.89 -2.37
CA ARG A 111 1.84 -1.85 -1.34
C ARG A 111 0.68 -2.71 -1.84
N ASP A 112 -0.36 -2.10 -2.37
CA ASP A 112 -1.57 -2.79 -2.78
C ASP A 112 -1.31 -3.71 -3.99
N TYR A 113 -0.42 -3.30 -4.90
CA TYR A 113 0.13 -4.18 -5.94
C TYR A 113 0.84 -5.42 -5.36
N TRP A 114 1.68 -5.24 -4.34
CA TRP A 114 2.36 -6.37 -3.70
C TRP A 114 1.40 -7.30 -2.98
N LEU A 115 0.37 -6.75 -2.32
CA LEU A 115 -0.69 -7.55 -1.69
C LEU A 115 -1.47 -8.38 -2.73
N ALA A 116 -1.84 -7.77 -3.86
CA ALA A 116 -2.52 -8.48 -4.96
C ALA A 116 -1.67 -9.65 -5.49
N ARG A 117 -0.35 -9.47 -5.57
CA ARG A 117 0.57 -10.56 -5.99
C ARG A 117 0.65 -11.69 -4.98
N VAL A 118 0.73 -11.38 -3.69
CA VAL A 118 0.73 -12.40 -2.63
C VAL A 118 -0.56 -13.19 -2.65
N GLU A 119 -1.70 -12.53 -2.85
CA GLU A 119 -2.99 -13.21 -2.95
C GLU A 119 -3.06 -14.11 -4.20
N LEU A 120 -2.58 -13.65 -5.35
CA LEU A 120 -2.48 -14.50 -6.55
C LEU A 120 -1.58 -15.72 -6.31
N ALA A 121 -0.41 -15.54 -5.68
CA ALA A 121 0.48 -16.65 -5.34
C ALA A 121 -0.19 -17.67 -4.39
N ARG A 122 -1.02 -17.17 -3.45
CA ARG A 122 -1.80 -18.01 -2.53
C ARG A 122 -2.82 -18.88 -3.28
N VAL A 123 -3.53 -18.30 -4.25
CA VAL A 123 -4.53 -19.02 -5.06
C VAL A 123 -3.87 -20.03 -5.99
N VAL A 124 -2.77 -19.65 -6.63
CA VAL A 124 -1.98 -20.52 -7.52
C VAL A 124 -1.32 -21.66 -6.74
N GLY A 125 -1.05 -21.48 -5.44
CA GLY A 125 -0.45 -22.49 -4.57
C GLY A 125 1.06 -22.66 -4.75
N HIS A 126 1.70 -21.83 -5.57
CA HIS A 126 3.14 -21.79 -5.74
C HIS A 126 3.63 -20.35 -5.93
N ARG A 127 4.95 -20.16 -5.85
CA ARG A 127 5.59 -18.86 -6.07
C ARG A 127 5.45 -18.42 -7.53
N LEU A 128 5.08 -17.18 -7.78
CA LEU A 128 4.90 -16.69 -9.15
C LEU A 128 6.26 -16.64 -9.88
N PRO A 129 6.34 -16.96 -11.19
CA PRO A 129 7.59 -16.90 -11.94
C PRO A 129 8.26 -15.51 -11.86
N SER A 130 7.45 -14.46 -11.82
CA SER A 130 7.88 -13.06 -11.70
C SER A 130 8.41 -12.69 -10.30
N ASP A 131 8.30 -13.56 -9.29
CA ASP A 131 8.87 -13.33 -7.95
C ASP A 131 10.34 -13.75 -7.85
N ALA A 132 10.86 -14.51 -8.82
CA ALA A 132 12.24 -15.02 -8.79
C ALA A 132 13.27 -13.87 -8.60
N GLY A 133 13.08 -12.75 -9.28
CA GLY A 133 13.93 -11.56 -9.14
C GLY A 133 13.76 -10.77 -7.83
N ILE A 134 12.67 -11.00 -7.08
CA ILE A 134 12.39 -10.31 -5.80
C ILE A 134 13.19 -10.96 -4.67
N ALA A 135 13.29 -12.30 -4.67
CA ALA A 135 14.09 -13.02 -3.67
C ALA A 135 15.55 -12.55 -3.64
N ALA A 136 16.12 -12.23 -4.81
CA ALA A 136 17.49 -11.73 -4.91
C ALA A 136 17.71 -10.33 -4.29
N ARG A 137 16.64 -9.57 -4.03
CA ARG A 137 16.71 -8.21 -3.47
C ARG A 137 16.23 -8.13 -2.03
N THR A 138 15.78 -9.25 -1.47
CA THR A 138 15.31 -9.31 -0.09
C THR A 138 16.47 -9.84 0.75
N PRO A 139 16.92 -9.14 1.80
CA PRO A 139 17.99 -9.64 2.66
C PRO A 139 17.57 -10.99 3.23
N SER A 140 18.45 -11.98 3.10
CA SER A 140 18.23 -13.32 3.64
C SER A 140 18.34 -13.29 5.17
N LEU A 141 17.83 -14.33 5.82
CA LEU A 141 17.96 -14.47 7.28
C LEU A 141 19.44 -14.49 7.70
N ASP A 142 20.31 -15.06 6.86
CA ASP A 142 21.76 -15.07 7.06
C ASP A 142 22.40 -13.69 6.88
N ASP A 143 21.86 -12.82 6.02
CA ASP A 143 22.32 -11.42 5.88
C ASP A 143 21.96 -10.56 7.10
N ILE A 144 20.90 -10.94 7.82
CA ILE A 144 20.39 -10.21 8.98
C ILE A 144 21.00 -10.74 10.29
N LEU A 145 21.16 -12.05 10.39
CA LEU A 145 21.65 -12.73 11.59
C LEU A 145 23.14 -13.09 11.53
N GLY A 146 23.74 -13.03 10.34
CA GLY A 146 25.18 -13.21 10.17
C GLY A 146 25.96 -12.11 10.88
N PRO A 147 27.18 -12.40 11.37
CA PRO A 147 28.04 -11.34 11.87
C PRO A 147 28.22 -10.32 10.74
N ALA A 148 27.95 -9.05 11.02
CA ALA A 148 28.20 -7.99 10.06
C ALA A 148 29.66 -8.08 9.64
N GLU A 149 29.93 -8.55 8.41
CA GLU A 149 31.23 -8.36 7.79
C GLU A 149 31.36 -6.85 7.59
N ALA A 150 31.94 -6.20 8.61
CA ALA A 150 32.42 -4.84 8.47
C ALA A 150 33.30 -4.84 7.21
N PRO A 151 33.07 -3.94 6.24
CA PRO A 151 34.00 -3.80 5.14
C PRO A 151 35.37 -3.56 5.75
N ALA A 152 36.34 -4.41 5.43
CA ALA A 152 37.72 -4.21 5.81
C ALA A 152 38.15 -2.86 5.20
N MET A 153 38.09 -1.80 6.02
CA MET A 153 38.72 -0.54 5.67
C MET A 153 40.21 -0.79 5.64
N ASP A 154 40.73 -0.98 4.44
CA ASP A 154 42.15 -0.99 4.19
C ASP A 154 42.72 0.41 4.47
N HIS A 155 43.45 0.54 5.58
CA HIS A 155 44.14 1.77 5.96
C HIS A 155 45.52 1.90 5.29
N SER A 156 45.86 1.08 4.29
CA SER A 156 47.19 1.03 3.66
C SER A 156 47.49 2.15 2.66
N GLN A 157 46.73 3.25 2.67
CA GLN A 157 46.96 4.38 1.76
C GLN A 157 46.83 5.75 2.43
N HIS A 158 47.45 5.94 3.59
CA HIS A 158 47.97 7.26 3.95
C HIS A 158 49.39 7.39 3.38
N GLY A 159 49.46 7.75 2.10
CA GLY A 159 50.68 8.31 1.52
C GLY A 159 51.03 9.58 2.29
N GLY A 160 52.23 9.60 2.87
CA GLY A 160 52.76 10.77 3.57
C GLY A 160 52.75 11.98 2.66
N MET A 161 51.89 12.95 2.98
CA MET A 161 52.00 14.30 2.45
C MET A 161 53.16 14.97 3.19
N ASP A 162 54.33 14.98 2.57
CA ASP A 162 55.48 15.76 3.04
C ASP A 162 55.14 17.26 2.91
N HIS A 163 55.04 17.94 4.05
CA HIS A 163 54.76 19.38 4.12
C HIS A 163 56.02 20.24 4.25
N SER A 164 57.19 19.77 3.78
CA SER A 164 58.46 20.48 3.96
C SER A 164 58.72 21.68 3.02
N LYS A 165 57.72 22.19 2.29
CA LYS A 165 57.85 23.45 1.53
C LYS A 165 56.55 24.27 1.47
N HIS A 166 56.20 24.95 2.55
CA HIS A 166 55.50 26.23 2.45
C HIS A 166 56.35 27.31 3.12
N GLN A 167 57.15 27.98 2.29
CA GLN A 167 57.92 29.16 2.66
C GLN A 167 56.98 30.37 2.67
N GLY A 168 56.77 30.94 3.87
CA GLY A 168 56.41 32.34 4.13
C GLY A 168 55.24 32.93 3.36
N MET A 169 54.01 32.75 3.88
CA MET A 169 52.93 33.71 3.63
C MET A 169 52.79 34.57 4.90
N ASP A 170 53.29 35.80 4.85
CA ASP A 170 53.14 36.81 5.90
C ASP A 170 51.69 37.34 5.89
N HIS A 171 50.99 37.20 7.01
CA HIS A 171 49.62 37.70 7.22
C HIS A 171 49.59 39.01 8.02
N SER A 172 50.54 39.91 7.76
CA SER A 172 50.52 41.26 8.33
C SER A 172 49.71 42.22 7.46
N LYS A 173 48.37 42.11 7.50
CA LYS A 173 47.38 43.21 7.27
C LYS A 173 45.94 42.66 7.22
N HIS A 174 45.35 42.44 8.39
CA HIS A 174 43.90 42.62 8.55
C HIS A 174 43.68 43.48 9.80
N GLN A 175 43.69 44.79 9.60
CA GLN A 175 43.32 45.78 10.59
C GLN A 175 41.82 46.03 10.49
N GLY A 176 41.09 45.74 11.56
CA GLY A 176 39.83 46.39 11.90
C GLY A 176 38.57 45.90 11.19
N MET A 177 37.96 44.83 11.70
CA MET A 177 36.50 44.66 11.62
C MET A 177 35.98 44.62 13.06
N ASP A 178 35.52 45.76 13.56
CA ASP A 178 34.88 45.90 14.86
C ASP A 178 33.42 45.43 14.75
N HIS A 179 33.01 44.50 15.61
CA HIS A 179 31.64 43.96 15.67
C HIS A 179 30.83 44.57 16.83
N SER A 180 31.17 45.78 17.26
CA SER A 180 30.45 46.49 18.33
C SER A 180 29.24 47.24 17.79
N LYS A 181 28.16 46.53 17.44
CA LYS A 181 26.75 47.03 17.45
C LYS A 181 25.76 45.92 17.02
N HIS A 182 25.38 45.08 17.98
CA HIS A 182 24.03 44.50 17.99
C HIS A 182 23.40 44.86 19.35
N GLN A 183 22.84 46.06 19.43
CA GLN A 183 21.91 46.43 20.49
C GLN A 183 20.55 45.81 20.18
N GLY A 184 19.95 45.23 21.23
CA GLY A 184 18.79 44.37 21.15
C GLY A 184 17.59 44.99 20.43
N MET A 185 16.98 44.18 19.58
CA MET A 185 15.60 44.34 19.19
C MET A 185 14.79 43.33 19.99
N ASP A 186 14.21 43.83 21.08
CA ASP A 186 13.08 43.19 21.74
C ASP A 186 11.84 43.46 20.88
N HIS A 187 11.05 42.42 20.66
CA HIS A 187 9.70 42.52 20.09
C HIS A 187 8.73 41.81 21.04
N SER A 188 8.60 42.39 22.23
CA SER A 188 7.55 42.07 23.19
C SER A 188 6.28 42.83 22.79
N GLY A 189 5.22 42.11 22.44
CA GLY A 189 3.85 42.66 22.42
C GLY A 189 3.22 42.81 21.04
N HIS A 190 2.63 41.73 20.54
CA HIS A 190 1.41 41.84 19.74
C HIS A 190 0.41 40.80 20.25
N ASP A 191 -0.42 41.25 21.20
CA ASP A 191 -1.71 40.64 21.52
C ASP A 191 -2.64 40.89 20.33
N MET A 192 -3.15 39.81 19.73
CA MET A 192 -4.31 39.85 18.87
C MET A 192 -5.22 38.70 19.29
N SER A 193 -6.11 39.00 20.22
CA SER A 193 -7.30 38.21 20.53
C SER A 193 -8.06 37.84 19.25
N PRO A 194 -8.55 36.59 19.11
CA PRO A 194 -9.34 36.20 17.94
C PRO A 194 -10.74 36.77 18.05
N LYS A 195 -11.09 37.70 17.16
CA LYS A 195 -12.47 38.08 16.91
C LYS A 195 -13.16 36.92 16.19
N ALA A 196 -14.03 36.23 16.91
CA ALA A 196 -14.92 35.23 16.35
C ALA A 196 -15.91 35.92 15.39
N GLU A 197 -15.86 35.57 14.10
CA GLU A 197 -16.93 35.85 13.15
C GLU A 197 -17.69 34.54 12.86
N GLU A 198 -18.69 34.33 13.71
CA GLU A 198 -20.09 34.05 13.36
C GLU A 198 -20.38 33.36 12.01
N LYS A 199 -20.78 32.08 12.10
CA LYS A 199 -21.63 31.41 11.12
C LYS A 199 -23.02 32.06 11.07
N PRO A 200 -23.69 32.10 9.92
CA PRO A 200 -25.14 32.07 9.90
C PRO A 200 -25.69 30.88 9.10
N ALA A 201 -26.36 29.98 9.81
CA ALA A 201 -27.54 29.24 9.37
C ALA A 201 -28.43 29.09 10.62
N PRO A 202 -29.78 29.04 10.56
CA PRO A 202 -30.62 28.69 9.41
C PRO A 202 -31.85 29.63 9.20
N LYS A 203 -32.60 29.44 8.11
CA LYS A 203 -34.04 29.74 8.08
C LYS A 203 -34.79 28.51 7.58
N ALA A 204 -35.67 28.01 8.44
CA ALA A 204 -36.75 27.10 8.11
C ALA A 204 -37.82 27.90 7.37
N GLU A 205 -38.38 27.31 6.32
CA GLU A 205 -39.63 27.75 5.71
C GLU A 205 -40.48 26.48 5.57
N GLU A 206 -41.47 26.37 6.47
CA GLU A 206 -42.64 25.51 6.31
C GLU A 206 -43.65 26.25 5.44
N THR A 207 -44.15 25.62 4.39
CA THR A 207 -45.49 25.87 3.83
C THR A 207 -46.08 24.55 3.33
N GLU A 208 -46.96 24.02 4.17
CA GLU A 208 -48.26 23.40 3.91
C GLU A 208 -48.60 22.80 2.53
N ASP A 209 -49.03 21.52 2.61
CA ASP A 209 -50.21 20.89 2.00
C ASP A 209 -50.65 21.25 0.56
N GLU A 210 -50.60 20.26 -0.32
CA GLU A 210 -51.77 19.91 -1.14
C GLU A 210 -51.76 18.43 -1.56
N HIS A 211 -52.95 17.83 -1.47
CA HIS A 211 -53.28 16.46 -1.76
C HIS A 211 -53.00 16.08 -3.22
N ASP A 212 -52.56 14.83 -3.47
CA ASP A 212 -53.33 14.00 -4.41
C ASP A 212 -53.17 12.50 -4.15
N HIS A 213 -54.33 11.85 -4.11
CA HIS A 213 -54.52 10.42 -4.00
C HIS A 213 -53.97 9.70 -5.24
N HIS A 214 -53.42 8.49 -5.09
CA HIS A 214 -53.89 7.35 -5.89
C HIS A 214 -53.40 6.03 -5.26
N HIS A 215 -54.38 5.28 -4.74
CA HIS A 215 -54.31 3.83 -4.55
C HIS A 215 -54.00 3.15 -5.90
N HIS A 216 -53.17 2.09 -5.91
CA HIS A 216 -53.70 0.73 -6.01
C HIS A 216 -52.65 -0.36 -5.79
N HIS A 217 -53.14 -1.42 -5.15
CA HIS A 217 -52.49 -2.68 -4.82
C HIS A 217 -52.11 -3.53 -6.03
N GLY A 218 -51.14 -4.44 -5.83
CA GLY A 218 -51.22 -5.78 -6.41
C GLY A 218 -49.88 -6.42 -6.69
N ALA A 219 -49.39 -7.21 -5.73
CA ALA A 219 -48.39 -8.23 -5.99
C ALA A 219 -49.06 -9.55 -6.43
N THR A 220 -48.25 -10.38 -7.11
CA THR A 220 -48.35 -11.82 -7.41
C THR A 220 -49.26 -12.31 -8.53
N PRO A 221 -48.95 -13.47 -9.16
CA PRO A 221 -47.72 -14.28 -9.11
C PRO A 221 -46.88 -14.26 -10.41
#